data_AF-A0A973TMF3-F1
#
_entry.id   AF-A0A973TMF3-F1
#
_cell.length_a   1.000
_cell.length_b   1.000
_cell.length_c   1.000
_cell.angle_alpha   90.00
_cell.angle_beta   90.00
_cell.angle_gamma   90.00
#
_symmetry.space_group_name_H-M   'P 1'
#
loop_
_entity.id
_entity.type
_entity.pdbx_description
1 polymer ?
#
loop_
_entity_poly.entity_id
_entity_poly.type
_entity_poly.pdbx_seq_one_letter_code
_entity_poly.pdbx_strand_id
1 'polypeptide(L)'
;MALSTRSGRFAPWAAFAGAILGEALHHQVLSDMLRFRCELGGPAAGVTGAAVAWALMGIGAWISWTSVRGNDNDPHRHTRLFIARVGWMMCALFSVAVLWQTLAMWVLPPCP
;
A
#
# COMPACT_ATOMS: atom_id res chain seq x y z
N MET A 1 -3.69 21.72 -13.31
CA MET A 1 -2.54 21.20 -14.07
C MET A 1 -2.71 19.69 -14.18
N ALA A 2 -3.27 19.20 -15.29
CA ALA A 2 -3.47 17.78 -15.50
C ALA A 2 -2.13 17.17 -15.92
N LEU A 3 -1.51 16.38 -15.04
CA LEU A 3 -0.40 15.52 -15.41
C LEU A 3 -0.92 14.54 -16.47
N SER A 4 -0.64 14.85 -17.74
CA SER A 4 -0.73 13.94 -18.87
C SER A 4 0.28 12.83 -18.68
N THR A 5 0.01 11.92 -17.75
CA THR A 5 0.66 10.61 -17.75
C THR A 5 0.09 9.88 -18.94
N ARG A 6 0.90 9.66 -20.00
CA ARG A 6 0.63 8.59 -20.95
C ARG A 6 0.37 7.36 -20.08
N SER A 7 -0.88 6.92 -19.98
CA SER A 7 -1.26 5.85 -19.05
C SER A 7 -0.73 4.54 -19.62
N GLY A 8 0.54 4.27 -19.34
CA GLY A 8 1.26 3.11 -19.83
C GLY A 8 0.45 1.84 -19.58
N ARG A 9 0.71 0.80 -20.39
CA ARG A 9 0.01 -0.49 -20.32
C ARG A 9 -0.07 -1.06 -18.90
N PHE A 10 0.88 -0.72 -18.03
CA PHE A 10 0.98 -1.20 -16.66
C PHE A 10 0.39 -0.27 -15.60
N ALA A 11 -0.07 0.94 -15.94
CA ALA A 11 -0.59 1.89 -14.96
C ALA A 11 -1.76 1.35 -14.10
N PRO A 12 -2.71 0.56 -14.64
CA PRO A 12 -3.77 -0.04 -13.81
C PRO A 12 -3.24 -0.96 -12.69
N TRP A 13 -2.05 -1.56 -12.86
CA TRP A 13 -1.43 -2.45 -11.88
C TRP A 13 -0.75 -1.71 -10.73
N ALA A 14 -0.64 -0.37 -10.78
CA ALA A 14 0.07 0.41 -9.77
C ALA A 14 -0.52 0.24 -8.36
N ALA A 15 -1.83 0.06 -8.22
CA ALA A 15 -2.47 -0.20 -6.93
C ALA A 15 -2.00 -1.53 -6.34
N PHE A 16 -1.93 -2.58 -7.17
CA PHE A 16 -1.45 -3.89 -6.76
C PHE A 16 0.01 -3.84 -6.31
N ALA A 17 0.87 -3.17 -7.09
CA ALA A 17 2.28 -2.98 -6.73
C ALA A 17 2.43 -2.15 -5.44
N GLY A 18 1.68 -1.06 -5.30
CA GLY A 18 1.69 -0.21 -4.10
C GLY A 18 1.25 -0.95 -2.84
N ALA A 19 0.21 -1.78 -2.95
CA ALA A 19 -0.24 -2.68 -1.88
C ALA A 19 0.87 -3.64 -1.43
N ILE A 20 1.47 -4.41 -2.35
CA ILE A 20 2.53 -5.37 -2.01
C ILE A 20 3.74 -4.65 -1.40
N LEU A 21 4.21 -3.58 -2.04
CA LEU A 21 5.39 -2.85 -1.57
C LEU A 21 5.16 -2.22 -0.20
N GLY A 22 4.00 -1.59 0.00
CA GLY A 22 3.63 -0.98 1.28
C GLY A 22 3.63 -2.01 2.41
N GLU A 23 2.95 -3.14 2.20
CA GLU A 23 2.86 -4.17 3.25
C GLU A 23 4.17 -4.94 3.45
N ALA A 24 4.85 -5.35 2.37
CA ALA A 24 6.11 -6.06 2.50
C ALA A 24 7.16 -5.20 3.22
N LEU A 25 7.25 -3.89 2.91
CA LEU A 25 8.15 -2.98 3.60
C LEU A 25 7.77 -2.86 5.08
N HIS A 26 6.49 -2.65 5.40
CA HIS A 26 6.01 -2.55 6.77
C HIS A 26 6.36 -3.81 7.58
N HIS A 27 5.96 -4.97 7.05
CA HIS A 27 6.11 -6.26 7.69
C HIS A 27 7.60 -6.61 7.91
N GLN A 28 8.44 -6.38 6.90
CA GLN A 28 9.88 -6.68 7.02
C GLN A 28 10.59 -5.75 7.99
N VAL A 29 10.36 -4.43 7.90
CA VAL A 29 11.04 -3.46 8.77
C VAL A 29 10.63 -3.65 10.22
N LEU A 30 9.34 -3.86 10.52
CA LEU A 30 8.89 -4.13 11.89
C LEU A 30 9.43 -5.47 12.40
N SER A 31 9.41 -6.53 11.58
CA SER A 31 9.96 -7.83 11.97
C SER A 31 11.45 -7.74 12.29
N ASP A 32 12.22 -7.03 11.47
CA ASP A 32 13.66 -6.84 11.70
C ASP A 32 13.93 -6.04 12.97
N MET A 33 13.13 -5.00 13.25
CA MET A 33 13.22 -4.26 14.52
C MET A 33 12.95 -5.18 15.71
N LEU A 34 11.83 -5.90 15.72
CA LEU A 34 11.49 -6.80 16.83
C LEU A 34 12.51 -7.94 17.01
N ARG A 35 13.11 -8.42 15.90
CA ARG A 35 14.05 -9.54 15.94
C ARG A 35 15.47 -9.14 16.33
N PHE A 36 15.97 -8.02 15.81
CA PHE A 36 17.39 -7.65 15.90
C PHE A 36 17.65 -6.40 16.75
N ARG A 37 16.66 -5.52 16.93
CA ARG A 37 16.78 -4.23 17.65
C ARG A 37 15.47 -3.87 18.35
N CYS A 38 15.06 -4.72 19.32
CA CYS A 38 13.75 -4.60 19.95
C CYS A 38 13.55 -3.26 20.66
N GLU A 39 14.63 -2.58 21.06
CA GLU A 39 14.58 -1.22 21.62
C GLU A 39 13.96 -0.17 20.66
N LEU A 40 13.93 -0.46 19.36
CA LEU A 40 13.29 0.39 18.34
C LEU A 40 11.82 0.00 18.09
N GLY A 41 11.38 -1.15 18.59
CA GLY A 41 10.08 -1.78 18.30
C GLY A 41 8.87 -1.18 19.01
N GLY A 42 8.85 0.14 19.27
CA GLY A 42 7.77 0.78 20.03
C GLY A 42 6.58 1.27 19.17
N PRO A 43 5.54 1.81 19.83
CA PRO A 43 4.38 2.42 19.16
C PRO A 43 4.72 3.46 18.08
N ALA A 44 5.73 4.30 18.34
CA ALA A 44 6.18 5.33 17.40
C ALA A 44 6.71 4.73 16.09
N ALA A 45 7.45 3.62 16.17
CA ALA A 45 7.93 2.90 15.00
C ALA A 45 6.77 2.27 14.22
N GLY A 46 5.79 1.68 14.92
CA GLY A 46 4.57 1.15 14.31
C GLY A 46 3.79 2.22 13.52
N VAL A 47 3.56 3.39 14.12
CA VAL A 47 2.85 4.50 13.45
C VAL A 47 3.64 5.04 12.25
N THR A 48 4.96 5.20 12.39
CA THR A 48 5.82 5.69 11.30
C THR A 48 5.84 4.69 10.14
N GLY A 49 5.98 3.40 10.44
CA GLY A 49 5.90 2.32 9.45
C GLY A 49 4.56 2.33 8.72
N ALA A 50 3.45 2.41 9.46
CA ALA A 50 2.11 2.44 8.87
C ALA A 50 1.91 3.63 7.94
N ALA A 51 2.38 4.82 8.34
CA ALA A 51 2.30 6.02 7.53
C ALA A 51 3.04 5.85 6.19
N VAL A 52 4.25 5.28 6.21
CA VAL A 52 5.03 5.00 5.00
C VAL A 52 4.32 3.95 4.13
N ALA A 53 3.81 2.88 4.74
CA ALA A 53 3.09 1.82 4.03
C ALA A 53 1.85 2.38 3.32
N TRP A 54 0.98 3.08 4.04
CA TRP A 54 -0.22 3.69 3.47
C TRP A 54 0.10 4.75 2.42
N ALA A 55 1.20 5.49 2.55
CA ALA A 55 1.65 6.41 1.51
C ALA A 55 1.96 5.66 0.20
N LEU A 56 2.71 4.54 0.27
CA LEU A 56 3.02 3.71 -0.90
C LEU A 56 1.74 3.12 -1.53
N MET A 57 0.84 2.57 -0.70
CA MET A 57 -0.44 2.04 -1.15
C MET A 57 -1.30 3.13 -1.80
N GLY A 58 -1.37 4.31 -1.19
CA GLY A 58 -2.14 5.46 -1.65
C GLY A 58 -1.63 6.02 -2.98
N ILE A 59 -0.31 6.12 -3.14
CA ILE A 59 0.31 6.53 -4.42
C ILE A 59 -0.03 5.52 -5.51
N GLY A 60 0.11 4.22 -5.25
CA GLY A 60 -0.24 3.16 -6.21
C GLY A 60 -1.72 3.18 -6.58
N ALA A 61 -2.60 3.30 -5.59
CA ALA A 61 -4.05 3.40 -5.76
C ALA A 61 -4.45 4.62 -6.59
N TRP A 62 -3.82 5.77 -6.33
CA TRP A 62 -4.03 7.02 -7.06
C TRP A 62 -3.60 6.89 -8.53
N ILE A 63 -2.40 6.38 -8.80
CA ILE A 63 -1.89 6.16 -10.17
C ILE A 63 -2.82 5.21 -10.93
N SER A 64 -3.20 4.09 -10.31
CA SER A 64 -4.09 3.10 -10.92
C SER A 64 -5.45 3.71 -11.27
N TRP A 65 -6.09 4.41 -10.32
CA TRP A 65 -7.41 5.01 -10.53
C TRP A 65 -7.39 6.12 -11.59
N THR A 66 -6.40 7.00 -11.52
CA THR A 66 -6.27 8.09 -12.50
C THR A 66 -5.99 7.58 -13.91
N SER A 67 -5.41 6.38 -14.05
CA SER A 67 -5.15 5.74 -15.35
C SER A 67 -6.37 5.12 -16.04
N VAL A 68 -7.48 4.95 -15.30
CA VAL A 68 -8.71 4.31 -15.80
C VAL A 68 -9.94 5.22 -15.73
N ARG A 69 -9.90 6.31 -14.93
CA ARG A 69 -11.02 7.26 -14.84
C ARG A 69 -11.19 8.04 -16.14
N GLY A 70 -12.41 8.12 -16.66
CA GLY A 70 -12.76 8.95 -17.82
C GLY A 70 -12.18 8.48 -19.16
N ASN A 71 -11.68 7.24 -19.27
CA ASN A 71 -11.16 6.70 -20.52
C ASN A 71 -12.20 5.82 -21.24
N ASP A 72 -13.26 6.46 -21.75
CA ASP A 72 -14.39 5.76 -22.34
C ASP A 72 -14.12 5.21 -23.75
N ASN A 73 -13.08 5.71 -24.43
CA ASN A 73 -12.69 5.26 -25.78
C ASN A 73 -11.66 4.11 -25.77
N ASP A 74 -11.30 3.56 -24.61
CA ASP A 74 -10.33 2.47 -24.51
C ASP A 74 -10.95 1.11 -24.86
N PRO A 75 -10.47 0.38 -25.90
CA PRO A 75 -10.97 -0.94 -26.25
C PRO A 75 -10.79 -1.98 -25.12
N HIS A 76 -9.90 -1.72 -24.16
CA HIS A 76 -9.63 -2.59 -23.01
C HIS A 76 -10.17 -2.03 -21.68
N ARG A 77 -11.10 -1.05 -21.73
CA ARG A 77 -11.67 -0.37 -20.56
C ARG A 77 -12.11 -1.32 -19.45
N HIS A 78 -12.88 -2.35 -19.77
CA HIS A 78 -13.41 -3.29 -18.77
C HIS A 78 -12.30 -4.04 -18.03
N THR A 79 -11.31 -4.56 -18.76
CA THR A 79 -10.17 -5.28 -18.17
C THR A 79 -9.33 -4.37 -17.29
N ARG A 80 -9.06 -3.13 -17.74
CA ARG A 80 -8.27 -2.16 -16.96
C ARG A 80 -8.99 -1.72 -15.69
N LEU A 81 -10.30 -1.48 -15.77
CA LEU A 81 -11.13 -1.16 -14.60
C LEU A 81 -11.19 -2.33 -13.61
N PHE A 82 -11.29 -3.56 -14.10
CA PHE A 82 -11.25 -4.75 -13.26
C PHE A 82 -9.92 -4.82 -12.48
N ILE A 83 -8.79 -4.72 -13.18
CA ILE A 83 -7.45 -4.72 -12.55
C ILE A 83 -7.33 -3.60 -11.50
N ALA A 84 -7.78 -2.39 -11.84
CA ALA A 84 -7.73 -1.26 -10.92
C ALA A 84 -8.57 -1.52 -9.65
N ARG A 85 -9.79 -2.07 -9.79
CA ARG A 85 -10.66 -2.41 -8.65
C ARG A 85 -10.07 -3.49 -7.76
N VAL A 86 -9.53 -4.56 -8.36
CA VAL A 86 -8.85 -5.63 -7.60
C VAL A 86 -7.65 -5.07 -6.84
N GLY A 87 -6.84 -4.22 -7.48
CA GLY A 87 -5.72 -3.54 -6.82
C GLY A 87 -6.18 -2.67 -5.64
N TRP A 88 -7.27 -1.91 -5.79
CA TRP A 88 -7.87 -1.13 -4.70
C TRP A 88 -8.38 -1.99 -3.55
N MET A 89 -9.04 -3.12 -3.84
CA MET A 89 -9.46 -4.08 -2.81
C MET A 89 -8.26 -4.62 -2.04
N MET A 90 -7.15 -4.89 -2.72
CA MET A 90 -5.92 -5.33 -2.05
C MET A 90 -5.30 -4.22 -1.19
N CYS A 91 -5.25 -2.97 -1.66
CA CYS A 91 -4.84 -1.84 -0.82
C CYS A 91 -5.70 -1.70 0.44
N ALA A 92 -7.02 -1.91 0.33
CA ALA A 92 -7.92 -1.86 1.48
C ALA A 92 -7.65 -2.98 2.47
N LEU A 93 -7.52 -4.22 2.00
CA LEU A 93 -7.20 -5.38 2.84
C LEU A 93 -5.85 -5.23 3.55
N PHE A 94 -4.81 -4.82 2.83
CA PHE A 94 -3.50 -4.64 3.43
C PHE A 94 -3.43 -3.40 4.33
N SER A 95 -4.20 -2.35 4.06
CA SER A 95 -4.34 -1.24 5.01
C SER A 95 -4.88 -1.70 6.37
N VAL A 96 -5.82 -2.64 6.38
CA VAL A 96 -6.33 -3.26 7.62
C VAL A 96 -5.25 -4.12 8.30
N ALA A 97 -4.48 -4.89 7.53
CA ALA A 97 -3.36 -5.68 8.06
C ALA A 97 -2.30 -4.80 8.73
N VAL A 98 -1.87 -3.72 8.05
CA VAL A 98 -0.97 -2.70 8.60
C VAL A 98 -1.53 -2.12 9.89
N LEU A 99 -2.80 -1.68 9.88
CA LEU A 99 -3.46 -1.13 11.07
C LEU A 99 -3.39 -2.09 12.25
N TRP A 100 -3.74 -3.36 12.01
CA TRP A 100 -3.72 -4.39 13.05
C TRP A 100 -2.32 -4.62 13.62
N GLN A 101 -1.30 -4.75 12.76
CA GLN A 101 0.09 -4.90 13.19
C GLN A 101 0.57 -3.67 13.99
N THR A 102 0.21 -2.46 13.58
CA THR A 102 0.53 -1.23 14.31
C THR A 102 -0.11 -1.19 15.68
N LEU A 103 -1.38 -1.62 15.81
CA LEU A 103 -2.07 -1.69 17.11
C LEU A 103 -1.42 -2.74 18.03
N ALA A 104 -0.90 -3.84 17.49
CA ALA A 104 -0.22 -4.86 18.28
C ALA A 104 1.00 -4.31 19.04
N MET A 105 1.69 -3.31 18.48
CA MET A 105 2.85 -2.64 19.10
C MET A 105 2.51 -1.84 20.37
N TRP A 106 1.23 -1.62 20.65
CA TRP A 106 0.76 -1.01 21.90
C TRP A 106 0.40 -2.03 22.98
N VAL A 107 0.17 -3.28 22.57
CA VAL A 107 -0.31 -4.36 23.44
C VAL A 107 0.84 -5.26 23.89
N LEU A 108 1.76 -5.55 22.97
CA LEU A 108 2.87 -6.46 23.22
C LEU A 108 4.14 -5.67 23.56
N PRO A 109 4.85 -6.01 24.64
CA PRO A 109 6.16 -5.42 24.88
C PRO A 109 7.12 -5.82 23.76
N PRO A 110 7.96 -4.89 23.28
CA PRO A 110 8.83 -5.18 22.14
C PRO A 110 9.99 -6.10 22.48
N CYS A 111 10.45 -6.06 23.73
CA CYS A 111 11.46 -6.96 24.28
C CYS A 111 10.82 -7.87 25.35
N PRO A 112 11.26 -9.14 25.45
CA PRO A 112 10.84 -10.03 26.53
C PRO A 112 11.30 -9.57 27.91
#